data_AF-A0AAW2LZC9-F1
#
_entry.id   AF-A0AAW2LZC9-F1
#
_cell.length_a   1.000
_cell.length_b   1.000
_cell.length_c   1.000
_cell.angle_alpha   90.00
_cell.angle_beta   90.00
_cell.angle_gamma   90.00
#
_symmetry.space_group_name_H-M   'P 1'
#
loop_
_entity.id
_entity.type
_entity.pdbx_description
1 polymer ?
#
loop_
_entity_poly.entity_id
_entity_poly.type
_entity_poly.pdbx_seq_one_letter_code
_entity_poly.pdbx_strand_id
1 'polypeptide(L)'
;MRLRDLYAVPDRHIQYAATKAFFGNKMAEGSSVHDHCVQMLSFVEKLEDLKTRIKNDTYIDVFLQLFPPSYDPFVVNFNMNRFEKSIP
;
A
#
# COMPACT_ATOMS: atom_id res chain seq x y z
N MET A 1 20.52 -31.62 6.51
CA MET A 1 19.56 -30.54 6.84
C MET A 1 20.34 -29.43 7.54
N ARG A 2 20.38 -28.20 7.01
CA ARG A 2 21.14 -27.09 7.63
C ARG A 2 20.20 -26.27 8.52
N LEU A 3 20.72 -25.74 9.63
CA LEU A 3 19.94 -24.92 10.58
C LEU A 3 19.22 -23.75 9.88
N ARG A 4 19.84 -23.17 8.85
CA ARG A 4 19.25 -22.08 8.05
C ARG A 4 17.96 -22.49 7.33
N ASP A 5 17.81 -23.75 6.95
CA ASP A 5 16.63 -24.25 6.26
C ASP A 5 15.44 -24.44 7.22
N LEU A 6 15.71 -24.60 8.52
CA LEU A 6 14.72 -24.73 9.60
C LEU A 6 14.22 -23.36 10.11
N TYR A 7 15.05 -22.32 10.00
CA TYR A 7 14.73 -20.93 10.40
C TYR A 7 14.44 -20.00 9.22
N ALA A 8 14.51 -20.50 7.99
CA ALA A 8 14.04 -19.76 6.83
C ALA A 8 12.54 -19.55 6.98
N VAL A 9 12.13 -18.34 7.39
CA VAL A 9 10.73 -17.92 7.26
C VAL A 9 10.41 -18.04 5.78
N PRO A 10 9.42 -18.86 5.39
CA PRO A 10 9.12 -19.03 3.98
C PRO A 10 8.82 -17.67 3.37
N ASP A 11 9.37 -17.41 2.18
CA ASP A 11 9.18 -16.16 1.44
C ASP A 11 7.69 -15.77 1.36
N ARG A 12 6.81 -16.78 1.23
CA ARG A 12 5.35 -16.63 1.26
C ARG A 12 4.79 -16.08 2.58
N HIS A 13 5.35 -16.44 3.73
CA HIS A 13 4.89 -15.94 5.02
C HIS A 13 5.26 -14.46 5.20
N ILE A 14 6.48 -14.07 4.78
CA ILE A 14 6.92 -12.67 4.76
C ILE A 14 6.05 -11.85 3.81
N GLN A 15 5.81 -12.38 2.61
CA GLN A 15 4.91 -11.78 1.61
C GLN A 15 3.49 -11.59 2.15
N TYR A 16 2.93 -12.60 2.80
CA TYR A 16 1.61 -12.51 3.42
C TYR A 16 1.57 -11.44 4.52
N ALA A 17 2.57 -11.40 5.40
CA ALA A 17 2.63 -10.41 6.48
C ALA A 17 2.74 -8.98 5.94
N ALA A 18 3.59 -8.75 4.93
CA ALA A 18 3.74 -7.45 4.27
C ALA A 18 2.45 -7.02 3.58
N THR A 19 1.80 -7.93 2.87
CA THR A 19 0.52 -7.69 2.19
C THR A 19 -0.56 -7.36 3.23
N LYS A 20 -0.67 -8.16 4.31
CA LYS A 20 -1.64 -7.91 5.39
C LYS A 20 -1.43 -6.54 6.05
N ALA A 21 -0.18 -6.14 6.28
CA ALA A 21 0.13 -4.84 6.85
C ALA A 21 -0.29 -3.71 5.91
N PHE A 22 0.05 -3.80 4.61
CA PHE A 22 -0.32 -2.80 3.61
C PHE A 22 -1.84 -2.63 3.48
N PHE A 23 -2.57 -3.71 3.22
CA PHE A 23 -4.03 -3.66 3.01
C PHE A 23 -4.83 -3.40 4.30
N GLY A 24 -4.21 -3.54 5.47
CA GLY A 24 -4.85 -3.32 6.77
C GLY A 24 -4.57 -1.95 7.39
N ASN A 25 -3.65 -1.16 6.84
CA ASN A 25 -3.20 0.09 7.43
C ASN A 25 -4.17 1.24 7.15
N LYS A 26 -5.35 1.22 7.78
CA LYS A 26 -6.30 2.34 7.68
C LYS A 26 -5.75 3.57 8.39
N MET A 27 -5.86 4.72 7.73
CA MET A 27 -5.52 6.00 8.33
C MET A 27 -6.56 6.36 9.39
N ALA A 28 -6.11 6.94 10.51
CA ALA A 28 -6.99 7.41 11.57
C ALA A 28 -7.53 8.81 11.24
N GLU A 29 -8.76 9.08 11.66
CA GLU A 29 -9.39 10.40 11.54
C GLU A 29 -8.51 11.49 12.20
N GLY A 30 -8.28 12.61 11.50
CA GLY A 30 -7.48 13.72 12.02
C GLY A 30 -5.97 13.48 12.13
N SER A 31 -5.47 12.33 11.68
CA SER A 31 -4.03 12.06 11.64
C SER A 31 -3.33 12.76 10.46
N SER A 32 -1.99 12.80 10.48
CA SER A 32 -1.18 13.40 9.42
C SER A 32 -1.22 12.54 8.15
N VAL A 33 -1.78 13.08 7.07
CA VAL A 33 -1.77 12.44 5.74
C VAL A 33 -0.34 12.17 5.29
N HIS A 34 0.56 13.13 5.51
CA HIS A 34 1.96 13.02 5.13
C HIS A 34 2.62 11.80 5.80
N ASP A 35 2.45 11.66 7.12
CA ASP A 35 3.08 10.56 7.86
C ASP A 35 2.49 9.22 7.44
N HIS A 36 1.18 9.20 7.15
CA HIS A 36 0.52 8.04 6.58
C HIS A 36 1.06 7.67 5.19
N CYS A 37 1.28 8.65 4.29
CA CYS A 37 1.92 8.44 2.98
C CYS A 37 3.30 7.82 3.12
N VAL A 38 4.14 8.36 4.00
CA VAL A 38 5.51 7.87 4.25
C VAL A 38 5.47 6.41 4.74
N GLN A 39 4.57 6.10 5.68
CA GLN A 39 4.40 4.74 6.16
C GLN A 39 3.95 3.79 5.04
N MET A 40 3.00 4.21 4.20
CA MET A 40 2.49 3.42 3.09
C MET A 40 3.55 3.17 2.01
N LEU A 41 4.39 4.17 1.72
CA LEU A 41 5.52 4.00 0.81
C LEU A 41 6.51 2.94 1.32
N SER A 42 6.79 2.90 2.62
CA SER A 42 7.66 1.88 3.21
C SER A 42 7.11 0.45 3.07
N PHE A 43 5.80 0.28 2.96
CA PHE A 43 5.18 -1.02 2.67
C PHE A 43 5.28 -1.39 1.20
N VAL A 44 5.11 -0.41 0.30
CA VAL A 44 5.28 -0.60 -1.15
C VAL A 44 6.71 -1.06 -1.45
N GLU A 45 7.71 -0.37 -0.91
CA GLU A 45 9.14 -0.74 -1.07
C GLU A 45 9.40 -2.19 -0.63
N LYS A 46 8.87 -2.59 0.55
CA LYS A 46 8.98 -3.98 1.03
C LYS A 46 8.29 -4.98 0.12
N LEU A 47 7.15 -4.63 -0.47
CA LEU A 47 6.42 -5.50 -1.40
C LEU A 47 7.12 -5.61 -2.76
N GLU A 48 7.79 -4.56 -3.22
CA GLU A 48 8.64 -4.57 -4.42
C GLU A 48 9.90 -5.43 -4.21
N ASP A 49 10.56 -5.31 -3.05
CA ASP A 49 11.72 -6.13 -2.67
C ASP A 49 11.38 -7.64 -2.65
N LEU A 50 10.17 -7.98 -2.21
CA LEU A 50 9.62 -9.34 -2.22
C LEU A 50 9.15 -9.78 -3.61
N LYS A 51 9.41 -8.99 -4.66
CA LYS A 51 9.05 -9.25 -6.06
C LYS A 51 7.56 -9.56 -6.24
N THR A 52 6.72 -8.93 -5.42
CA THR A 52 5.28 -9.08 -5.56
C THR A 52 4.82 -8.44 -6.87
N ARG A 53 3.88 -9.10 -7.56
CA ARG A 53 3.39 -8.66 -8.88
C ARG A 53 2.18 -7.72 -8.75
N ILE A 54 2.27 -6.73 -7.87
CA ILE A 54 1.21 -5.73 -7.69
C ILE A 54 1.51 -4.55 -8.64
N LYS A 55 0.50 -4.09 -9.37
CA LYS A 55 0.65 -2.94 -10.28
C LYS A 55 0.72 -1.65 -9.47
N ASN A 56 1.48 -0.67 -9.93
CA ASN A 56 1.60 0.64 -9.27
C ASN A 56 0.23 1.31 -9.06
N ASP A 57 -0.65 1.22 -10.06
CA ASP A 57 -2.01 1.75 -9.94
C ASP A 57 -2.80 1.11 -8.79
N THR A 58 -2.59 -0.18 -8.53
CA THR A 58 -3.24 -0.89 -7.43
C THR A 58 -2.77 -0.37 -6.07
N TYR A 59 -1.50 0.03 -5.93
CA TYR A 59 -1.03 0.65 -4.68
C TYR A 59 -1.73 1.98 -4.44
N ILE A 60 -1.91 2.80 -5.48
CA ILE A 60 -2.63 4.08 -5.40
C ILE A 60 -4.09 3.84 -5.02
N ASP A 61 -4.76 2.88 -5.67
CA ASP A 61 -6.17 2.60 -5.40
C ASP A 61 -6.39 2.10 -3.96
N VAL A 62 -5.47 1.26 -3.44
CA VAL A 62 -5.51 0.79 -2.05
C VAL A 62 -5.22 1.94 -1.09
N PHE A 63 -4.25 2.80 -1.40
CA PHE A 63 -3.93 3.97 -0.59
C PHE A 63 -5.14 4.88 -0.41
N LEU A 64 -5.87 5.19 -1.49
CA LEU A 64 -7.09 6.00 -1.43
C LEU A 64 -8.21 5.33 -0.61
N GLN A 65 -8.34 4.00 -0.69
CA GLN A 65 -9.36 3.24 0.08
C GLN A 65 -9.08 3.19 1.59
N LEU A 66 -7.84 3.43 2.00
CA LEU A 66 -7.44 3.39 3.41
C LEU A 66 -7.61 4.74 4.10
N PHE A 67 -8.00 5.78 3.36
CA PHE A 67 -8.32 7.06 3.95
C PHE A 67 -9.61 7.03 4.78
N PRO A 68 -9.72 7.91 5.79
CA PRO A 68 -10.94 8.08 6.54
C PRO A 68 -12.04 8.73 5.68
N PRO A 69 -13.33 8.53 6.01
CA PRO A 69 -14.45 9.06 5.21
C PRO A 69 -14.44 10.60 5.02
N SER A 70 -13.83 11.36 5.92
CA SER A 70 -13.68 12.82 5.73
C SER A 70 -12.87 13.21 4.49
N TYR A 71 -12.08 12.29 3.94
CA TYR A 71 -11.30 12.48 2.73
C TYR A 71 -12.03 12.05 1.45
N ASP A 72 -13.29 11.60 1.52
CA ASP A 72 -14.08 11.24 0.34
C ASP A 72 -14.08 12.33 -0.75
N PRO A 73 -14.24 13.64 -0.42
CA PRO A 73 -14.16 14.70 -1.43
C PRO A 73 -12.79 14.76 -2.13
N PHE A 74 -11.71 14.51 -1.40
CA PHE A 74 -10.36 14.44 -1.97
C PHE A 74 -10.22 13.23 -2.90
N VAL A 75 -10.69 12.05 -2.48
CA VAL A 75 -10.62 10.83 -3.29
C VAL A 75 -11.39 10.99 -4.61
N VAL A 76 -12.59 11.55 -4.56
CA VAL A 76 -13.39 11.87 -5.74
C VAL A 76 -12.64 12.84 -6.66
N ASN A 77 -12.10 13.93 -6.11
CA ASN A 77 -11.35 14.91 -6.88
C ASN A 77 -10.07 14.32 -7.51
N PHE A 78 -9.33 13.51 -6.76
CA PHE A 78 -8.13 12.84 -7.25
C PHE A 78 -8.44 11.91 -8.42
N ASN A 79 -9.48 11.08 -8.28
CA ASN A 79 -9.90 10.16 -9.32
C ASN A 79 -10.32 10.91 -10.59
N MET A 80 -11.14 11.95 -10.49
CA MET A 80 -11.58 12.76 -11.63
C MET A 80 -10.41 13.41 -12.38
N ASN A 81 -9.45 14.00 -11.65
CA ASN A 81 -8.28 14.65 -12.27
C ASN A 81 -7.27 13.66 -12.85
N ARG A 82 -7.21 12.42 -12.34
CA ARG A 82 -6.36 11.36 -12.90
C ARG A 82 -6.85 10.92 -14.29
N PHE A 83 -8.16 10.94 -14.51
CA PHE A 83 -8.76 10.66 -15.83
C PHE A 83 -8.65 11.86 -16.79
N GLU A 84 -8.71 13.09 -16.30
CA GLU A 84 -8.53 14.27 -17.17
C GLU A 84 -7.10 14.42 -17.69
N LYS A 85 -6.08 13.89 -17.00
CA LYS A 85 -4.69 13.95 -17.47
C LYS A 85 -4.35 12.98 -18.60
N SER A 86 -5.28 12.12 -19.04
CA SER A 86 -5.19 11.45 -20.34
C SER A 86 -5.87 12.31 -21.42
N ILE A 87 -5.21 13.39 -21.83
CA ILE A 87 -5.54 14.11 -23.07
C ILE A 87 -4.59 13.58 -24.16
N PRO A 88 -5.06 13.36 -25.41
CA PRO A 88 -4.23 12.83 -26.52
C PRO A 88 -2.92 13.57 -26.76
#